data_AF-A0A7V0QMF8-F1
#
_entry.id   AF-A0A7V0QMF8-F1
#
_cell.length_a   1.000
_cell.length_b   1.000
_cell.length_c   1.000
_cell.angle_alpha   90.00
_cell.angle_beta   90.00
_cell.angle_gamma   90.00
#
_symmetry.space_group_name_H-M   'P 1'
#
loop_
_entity.id
_entity.type
_entity.pdbx_description
1 polymer ?
#
loop_
_entity_poly.entity_id
_entity_poly.type
_entity_poly.pdbx_seq_one_letter_code
_entity_poly.pdbx_strand_id
1 'polypeptide(L)'
;MMHKIIVITDSLDLSKSIARYIEYVLGEDYEVYYSDYEKTGSILSRELLQNSDLIILETVRTYENEPTIRIEGIETAKKLLDSEKKFLLIGTFPLEKPDPEIHFYWDVCSKRNLKESILLALNSPPASLEELKKLEKSFPDYLRFRPSHHHHHH
;
A
#
# COMPACT_ATOMS: atom_id res chain seq x y z
N MET A 1 10.68 7.21 -21.27
CA MET A 1 10.91 5.94 -20.56
C MET A 1 9.60 5.62 -19.88
N MET A 2 9.02 4.45 -20.13
CA MET A 2 7.71 4.10 -19.59
C MET A 2 7.85 3.72 -18.11
N HIS A 3 7.08 4.36 -17.24
CA HIS A 3 7.10 4.09 -15.80
C HIS A 3 6.29 2.84 -15.47
N LYS A 4 6.82 1.98 -14.60
CA LYS A 4 6.16 0.76 -14.16
C LYS A 4 5.60 0.91 -12.76
N ILE A 5 4.28 0.84 -12.63
CA ILE A 5 3.58 0.90 -11.35
C ILE A 5 2.95 -0.45 -11.06
N ILE A 6 3.12 -0.93 -9.82
CA ILE A 6 2.42 -2.12 -9.33
C ILE A 6 1.39 -1.68 -8.30
N VAL A 7 0.16 -2.18 -8.40
CA VAL A 7 -0.93 -1.92 -7.45
C VAL A 7 -1.31 -3.22 -6.74
N ILE A 8 -1.22 -3.25 -5.42
CA ILE A 8 -1.59 -4.41 -4.60
C ILE A 8 -2.58 -3.95 -3.54
N THR A 9 -3.76 -4.54 -3.53
CA THR A 9 -4.83 -4.20 -2.58
C THR A 9 -5.45 -5.44 -1.96
N ASP A 10 -6.36 -5.28 -1.00
CA ASP A 10 -7.07 -6.39 -0.35
C ASP A 10 -7.94 -7.16 -1.36
N SER A 11 -8.62 -6.43 -2.26
CA SER A 11 -9.45 -7.01 -3.32
C SER A 11 -8.92 -6.72 -4.72
N LEU A 12 -9.08 -7.67 -5.63
CA LEU A 12 -8.66 -7.51 -7.03
C LEU A 12 -9.44 -6.42 -7.77
N ASP A 13 -10.69 -6.17 -7.37
CA ASP A 13 -11.52 -5.15 -8.01
C ASP A 13 -11.06 -3.74 -7.67
N LEU A 14 -10.56 -3.52 -6.44
CA LEU A 14 -9.97 -2.24 -6.05
C LEU A 14 -8.66 -2.00 -6.83
N SER A 15 -7.77 -2.98 -6.93
CA SER A 15 -6.51 -2.81 -7.65
C SER A 15 -6.74 -2.56 -9.15
N LYS A 16 -7.70 -3.24 -9.78
CA LYS A 16 -8.15 -2.94 -11.16
C LYS A 16 -8.68 -1.51 -11.31
N SER A 17 -9.47 -1.05 -10.33
CA SER A 17 -10.08 0.28 -10.38
C SER A 17 -9.02 1.37 -10.28
N ILE A 18 -8.03 1.20 -9.39
CA ILE A 18 -6.90 2.11 -9.26
C ILE A 18 -6.03 2.06 -10.51
N ALA A 19 -5.75 0.87 -11.07
CA ALA A 19 -4.95 0.75 -12.29
C ALA A 19 -5.56 1.53 -13.46
N ARG A 20 -6.87 1.35 -13.71
CA ARG A 20 -7.61 2.12 -14.73
C ARG A 20 -7.60 3.62 -14.46
N TYR A 21 -7.73 4.02 -13.19
CA TYR A 21 -7.63 5.43 -12.81
C TYR A 21 -6.26 6.00 -13.19
N ILE A 22 -5.17 5.27 -12.88
CA ILE A 22 -3.80 5.68 -13.19
C ILE A 22 -3.60 5.84 -14.69
N GLU A 23 -3.99 4.83 -15.47
CA GLU A 23 -3.92 4.86 -16.94
C GLU A 23 -4.70 6.07 -17.50
N TYR A 24 -5.90 6.33 -16.95
CA TYR A 24 -6.73 7.45 -17.37
C TYR A 24 -6.13 8.83 -17.04
N VAL A 25 -5.58 9.03 -15.82
CA VAL A 25 -5.15 10.35 -15.35
C VAL A 25 -3.69 10.68 -15.62
N LEU A 26 -2.84 9.66 -15.82
CA LEU A 26 -1.41 9.80 -16.09
C LEU A 26 -1.04 9.51 -17.56
N GLY A 27 -1.86 8.78 -18.30
CA GLY A 27 -1.67 8.53 -19.74
C GLY A 27 -0.73 7.37 -20.07
N GLU A 28 -0.34 7.28 -21.35
CA GLU A 28 0.37 6.13 -21.95
C GLU A 28 1.83 5.96 -21.49
N ASP A 29 2.38 6.93 -20.75
CA ASP A 29 3.74 6.86 -20.20
C ASP A 29 3.85 5.89 -19.00
N TYR A 30 2.74 5.27 -18.58
CA TYR A 30 2.66 4.42 -17.39
C TYR A 30 2.11 3.04 -17.73
N GLU A 31 2.90 2.02 -17.42
CA GLU A 31 2.50 0.62 -17.46
C GLU A 31 2.08 0.19 -16.05
N VAL A 32 0.83 -0.24 -15.90
CA VAL A 32 0.25 -0.56 -14.59
C VAL A 32 -0.06 -2.03 -14.45
N TYR A 33 0.57 -2.66 -13.47
CA TYR A 33 0.33 -4.03 -13.06
C TYR A 33 -0.53 -4.02 -11.79
N TYR A 34 -1.41 -5.01 -11.62
CA TYR A 34 -2.28 -5.07 -10.45
C TYR A 34 -2.47 -6.49 -9.92
N SER A 35 -2.66 -6.61 -8.62
CA SER A 35 -2.93 -7.87 -7.91
C SER A 35 -3.76 -7.60 -6.64
N ASP A 36 -4.32 -8.66 -6.07
CA ASP A 36 -4.68 -8.68 -4.66
C ASP A 36 -3.52 -9.25 -3.81
N TYR A 37 -3.58 -9.12 -2.49
CA TYR A 37 -2.55 -9.66 -1.59
C TYR A 37 -2.43 -11.19 -1.67
N GLU A 38 -3.50 -11.92 -2.03
CA GLU A 38 -3.51 -13.39 -2.10
C GLU A 38 -2.73 -13.94 -3.30
N LYS A 39 -2.87 -13.30 -4.46
CA LYS A 39 -2.31 -13.77 -5.73
C LYS A 39 -0.99 -13.11 -6.07
N THR A 40 -0.48 -12.24 -5.21
CA THR A 40 0.78 -11.50 -5.40
C THR A 40 1.92 -12.41 -5.89
N GLY A 41 2.13 -13.56 -5.23
CA GLY A 41 3.22 -14.50 -5.57
C GLY A 41 3.06 -15.23 -6.91
N SER A 42 1.87 -15.22 -7.50
CA SER A 42 1.60 -15.82 -8.80
C SER A 42 1.70 -14.83 -9.98
N ILE A 43 1.60 -13.53 -9.68
CA ILE A 43 1.51 -12.46 -10.70
C ILE A 43 2.79 -11.63 -10.74
N LEU A 44 3.43 -11.38 -9.59
CA LEU A 44 4.60 -10.52 -9.50
C LEU A 44 5.88 -11.34 -9.58
N SER A 45 6.49 -11.37 -10.76
CA SER A 45 7.83 -11.91 -10.93
C SER A 45 8.85 -11.06 -10.16
N ARG A 46 9.95 -11.69 -9.73
CA ARG A 46 11.09 -10.97 -9.14
C ARG A 46 11.58 -9.84 -10.04
N GLU A 47 11.64 -10.09 -11.35
CA GLU A 47 12.06 -9.12 -12.35
C GLU A 47 11.11 -7.91 -12.40
N LEU A 48 9.80 -8.14 -12.33
CA LEU A 48 8.82 -7.06 -12.32
C LEU A 48 8.97 -6.16 -11.07
N LEU A 49 9.13 -6.77 -9.89
CA LEU A 49 9.40 -6.04 -8.65
C LEU A 49 10.71 -5.25 -8.70
N GLN A 50 11.75 -5.81 -9.31
CA GLN A 50 13.04 -5.13 -9.47
C GLN A 50 12.99 -3.96 -10.45
N ASN A 51 12.14 -4.05 -11.47
CA ASN A 51 12.02 -3.02 -12.52
C ASN A 51 10.87 -2.03 -12.29
N SER A 52 10.08 -2.17 -11.23
CA SER A 52 9.02 -1.21 -10.90
C SER A 52 9.58 0.09 -10.31
N ASP A 53 8.98 1.22 -10.71
CA ASP A 53 9.29 2.56 -10.22
C ASP A 53 8.50 2.92 -8.95
N LEU A 54 7.27 2.40 -8.82
CA LEU A 54 6.42 2.61 -7.65
C LEU A 54 5.57 1.36 -7.36
N ILE A 55 5.44 1.03 -6.08
CA ILE A 55 4.51 0.00 -5.61
C ILE A 55 3.42 0.65 -4.75
N ILE A 56 2.19 0.65 -5.23
CA ILE A 56 1.02 1.14 -4.50
C ILE A 56 0.44 -0.03 -3.69
N LEU A 57 0.25 0.19 -2.39
CA LEU A 57 -0.16 -0.83 -1.43
C LEU A 57 -1.38 -0.33 -0.66
N GLU A 58 -2.46 -1.12 -0.62
CA GLU A 58 -3.49 -0.86 0.37
C GLU A 58 -2.94 -1.05 1.77
N THR A 59 -3.16 -0.07 2.64
CA THR A 59 -2.58 -0.06 3.99
C THR A 59 -3.09 -1.26 4.80
N VAL A 60 -4.36 -1.61 4.61
CA VAL A 60 -5.08 -2.61 5.38
C VAL A 60 -5.49 -3.80 4.53
N ARG A 61 -5.61 -4.96 5.18
CA ARG A 61 -6.14 -6.19 4.59
C ARG A 61 -7.13 -6.82 5.55
N THR A 62 -8.26 -7.31 5.04
CA THR A 62 -9.29 -8.02 5.79
C THR A 62 -9.13 -9.53 5.62
N TYR A 63 -9.30 -10.29 6.69
CA TYR A 63 -9.28 -11.75 6.65
C TYR A 63 -10.68 -12.28 6.96
N GLU A 64 -11.25 -13.06 6.04
CA GLU A 64 -12.64 -13.54 6.18
C GLU A 64 -12.78 -14.67 7.21
N ASN A 65 -11.76 -15.52 7.33
CA ASN A 65 -11.80 -16.70 8.21
C ASN A 65 -11.70 -16.35 9.70
N GLU A 66 -11.18 -15.17 10.02
CA GLU A 66 -11.16 -14.56 11.35
C GLU A 66 -11.29 -13.06 11.14
N PRO A 67 -12.45 -12.42 11.43
CA PRO A 67 -12.73 -11.02 11.06
C PRO A 67 -11.75 -10.08 11.76
N THR A 68 -10.61 -9.91 11.10
CA THR A 68 -9.43 -9.21 11.58
C THR A 68 -8.93 -8.36 10.43
N ILE A 69 -8.52 -7.16 10.78
CA ILE A 69 -7.93 -6.19 9.85
C ILE A 69 -6.46 -6.06 10.26
N ARG A 70 -5.56 -6.18 9.29
CA ARG A 70 -4.11 -6.06 9.52
C ARG A 70 -3.54 -4.98 8.63
N ILE A 71 -2.50 -4.30 9.11
CA ILE A 71 -1.72 -3.32 8.33
C ILE A 71 -0.76 -4.00 7.32
N GLU A 72 -1.27 -4.90 6.49
CA GLU A 72 -0.47 -5.72 5.56
C GLU A 72 0.38 -4.85 4.60
N GLY A 73 -0.13 -3.68 4.21
CA GLY A 73 0.61 -2.72 3.39
C GLY A 73 1.85 -2.18 4.10
N ILE A 74 1.75 -1.85 5.39
CA ILE A 74 2.90 -1.37 6.18
C ILE A 74 3.94 -2.49 6.36
N GLU A 75 3.50 -3.72 6.65
CA GLU A 75 4.40 -4.87 6.77
C GLU A 75 5.09 -5.20 5.44
N THR A 76 4.39 -5.04 4.32
CA THR A 76 4.97 -5.19 2.99
C THR A 76 5.95 -4.07 2.69
N ALA A 77 5.61 -2.82 3.00
CA ALA A 77 6.47 -1.66 2.83
C ALA A 77 7.79 -1.80 3.60
N LYS A 78 7.77 -2.33 4.83
CA LYS A 78 8.98 -2.61 5.62
C LYS A 78 9.98 -3.49 4.86
N LYS A 79 9.50 -4.51 4.13
CA LYS A 79 10.34 -5.41 3.32
C LYS A 79 10.86 -4.74 2.04
N LEU A 80 10.11 -3.79 1.50
CA LEU A 80 10.49 -3.03 0.31
C LEU A 80 11.59 -2.00 0.60
N LEU A 81 11.64 -1.47 1.83
CA LEU A 81 12.69 -0.55 2.28
C LEU A 81 14.10 -1.13 2.13
N ASP A 82 14.28 -2.43 2.43
CA ASP A 82 15.57 -3.11 2.31
C ASP A 82 16.10 -3.12 0.85
N SER A 83 15.22 -2.90 -0.12
CA SER A 83 15.54 -2.84 -1.55
C SER A 83 15.46 -1.42 -2.12
N GLU A 84 15.41 -0.39 -1.26
CA GLU A 84 15.27 1.03 -1.62
C GLU A 84 14.08 1.31 -2.56
N LYS A 85 13.02 0.48 -2.48
CA LYS A 85 11.86 0.59 -3.35
C LYS A 85 10.94 1.71 -2.90
N LYS A 86 10.48 2.52 -3.85
CA LYS A 86 9.44 3.52 -3.60
C LYS A 86 8.08 2.84 -3.52
N PHE A 87 7.27 3.27 -2.56
CA PHE A 87 5.91 2.81 -2.41
C PHE A 87 4.98 3.96 -2.04
N LEU A 88 3.69 3.74 -2.30
CA LEU A 88 2.61 4.61 -1.83
C LEU A 88 1.59 3.73 -1.10
N LEU A 89 1.45 3.96 0.21
CA LEU A 89 0.40 3.37 1.01
C LEU A 89 -0.90 4.16 0.77
N ILE A 90 -1.96 3.45 0.43
CA ILE A 90 -3.31 4.02 0.30
C ILE A 90 -4.17 3.56 1.48
N GLY A 91 -4.72 4.50 2.21
CA GLY A 91 -5.61 4.26 3.34
C GLY A 91 -7.06 4.46 2.95
N THR A 92 -7.89 3.45 3.20
CA THR A 92 -9.36 3.60 3.21
C THR A 92 -9.86 4.20 4.53
N PHE A 93 -9.05 4.13 5.59
CA PHE A 93 -9.29 4.78 6.87
C PHE A 93 -8.53 6.11 6.95
N PRO A 94 -9.22 7.23 7.22
CA PRO A 94 -8.56 8.52 7.30
C PRO A 94 -7.73 8.65 8.56
N LEU A 95 -6.53 9.22 8.44
CA LEU A 95 -5.79 9.67 9.61
C LEU A 95 -6.45 10.92 10.19
N GLU A 96 -6.57 11.01 11.52
CA GLU A 96 -7.10 12.22 12.16
C GLU A 96 -6.23 13.46 11.90
N LYS A 97 -4.92 13.25 11.72
CA LYS A 97 -3.92 14.31 11.50
C LYS A 97 -2.87 13.82 10.50
N PRO A 98 -3.17 13.76 9.20
CA PRO A 98 -2.19 13.35 8.21
C PRO A 98 -1.06 14.38 8.17
N ASP A 99 0.18 13.91 8.29
CA ASP A 99 1.36 14.75 8.11
C ASP A 99 1.40 15.22 6.64
N PRO A 100 1.30 16.52 6.34
CA PRO A 100 1.28 17.00 4.96
C PRO A 100 2.56 16.66 4.19
N GLU A 101 3.68 16.42 4.88
CA GLU A 101 4.99 16.12 4.28
C GLU A 101 5.14 14.63 3.91
N ILE A 102 4.21 13.75 4.32
CA ILE A 102 4.31 12.32 4.05
C ILE A 102 4.09 12.02 2.56
N HIS A 103 5.16 11.73 1.83
CA HIS A 103 5.08 11.50 0.38
C HIS A 103 4.65 10.08 0.01
N PHE A 104 4.80 9.12 0.93
CA PHE A 104 4.52 7.70 0.71
C PHE A 104 3.18 7.24 1.31
N TYR A 105 2.30 8.15 1.73
CA TYR A 105 0.96 7.82 2.23
C TYR A 105 -0.10 8.77 1.68
N TRP A 106 -1.26 8.21 1.36
CA TRP A 106 -2.46 8.91 0.93
C TRP A 106 -3.70 8.24 1.52
N ASP A 107 -4.70 9.02 1.91
CA ASP A 107 -6.02 8.52 2.28
C ASP A 107 -7.12 9.37 1.65
N VAL A 108 -8.37 8.91 1.78
CA VAL A 108 -9.57 9.57 1.24
C VAL A 108 -9.84 10.97 1.82
N CYS A 109 -9.21 11.32 2.94
CA CYS A 109 -9.29 12.65 3.57
C CYS A 109 -8.07 13.52 3.26
N SER A 110 -7.12 13.03 2.47
CA SER A 110 -5.96 13.81 2.05
C SER A 110 -6.38 15.03 1.24
N LYS A 111 -5.68 16.14 1.47
CA LYS A 111 -5.85 17.37 0.66
C LYS A 111 -5.34 17.20 -0.76
N ARG A 112 -4.42 16.25 -0.98
CA ARG A 112 -3.92 15.89 -2.30
C ARG A 112 -4.86 14.88 -2.92
N ASN A 113 -5.14 15.01 -4.21
CA ASN A 113 -5.79 13.94 -4.95
C ASN A 113 -4.83 12.75 -5.13
N LEU A 114 -5.36 11.60 -5.55
CA LEU A 114 -4.55 10.40 -5.72
C LEU A 114 -3.45 10.58 -6.80
N LYS A 115 -3.74 11.33 -7.87
CA LYS A 115 -2.75 11.60 -8.94
C LYS A 115 -1.55 12.38 -8.39
N GLU A 116 -1.80 13.44 -7.64
CA GLU A 116 -0.75 14.25 -7.00
C GLU A 116 0.10 13.41 -6.05
N SER A 117 -0.53 12.49 -5.30
CA SER A 117 0.17 11.62 -4.36
C SER A 117 1.03 10.57 -5.05
N ILE A 118 0.56 10.00 -6.16
CA ILE A 118 1.35 9.08 -6.99
C ILE A 118 2.56 9.80 -7.58
N LEU A 119 2.37 10.99 -8.15
CA LEU A 119 3.46 11.78 -8.71
C LEU A 119 4.46 12.22 -7.63
N LEU A 120 3.99 12.58 -6.44
CA LEU A 120 4.87 12.91 -5.32
C LEU A 120 5.70 11.70 -4.90
N ALA A 121 5.08 10.53 -4.71
CA ALA A 121 5.78 9.31 -4.34
C ALA A 121 6.81 8.87 -5.41
N LEU A 122 6.49 9.01 -6.70
CA LEU A 122 7.42 8.73 -7.80
C LEU A 122 8.66 9.64 -7.80
N ASN A 123 8.47 10.92 -7.50
CA ASN A 123 9.53 11.93 -7.60
C ASN A 123 10.32 12.15 -6.29
N SER A 124 9.79 11.69 -5.16
CA SER A 124 10.49 11.71 -3.87
C SER A 124 11.54 10.60 -3.75
N PRO A 125 12.52 10.73 -2.84
CA PRO A 125 13.35 9.60 -2.43
C PRO A 125 12.48 8.48 -1.81
N PRO A 126 12.99 7.23 -1.72
CA PRO A 126 12.34 6.19 -0.93
C PRO A 126 12.12 6.65 0.52
N ALA A 127 11.01 6.23 1.12
CA ALA A 127 10.73 6.50 2.51
C ALA A 127 11.84 5.93 3.42
N SER A 128 12.04 6.54 4.58
CA SER A 128 12.90 5.97 5.62
C SER A 128 12.11 5.04 6.55
N LEU A 129 12.82 4.11 7.19
CA LEU A 129 12.24 3.25 8.23
C LEU A 129 11.66 4.06 9.40
N GLU A 130 12.26 5.21 9.73
CA GLU A 130 11.79 6.08 10.81
C GLU A 130 10.45 6.72 10.47
N GLU A 131 10.29 7.23 9.24
CA GLU A 131 9.02 7.79 8.78
C GLU A 131 7.92 6.72 8.74
N LEU A 132 8.23 5.52 8.24
CA LEU A 132 7.27 4.41 8.21
C LEU A 132 6.83 4.00 9.63
N LYS A 133 7.77 3.94 10.58
CA LYS A 133 7.45 3.68 12.00
C LYS A 133 6.62 4.79 12.65
N LYS A 134 6.75 6.05 12.21
CA LYS A 134 5.88 7.14 12.67
C LYS A 134 4.45 6.94 12.15
N LEU A 135 4.30 6.60 10.86
CA LEU A 135 3.00 6.31 10.28
C LEU A 135 2.33 5.11 10.97
N GLU A 136 3.07 4.03 11.20
CA GLU A 136 2.60 2.80 11.88
C GLU A 136 1.93 3.07 13.23
N LYS A 137 2.42 4.05 14.00
CA LYS A 137 1.83 4.44 15.30
C LYS A 137 0.41 4.99 15.17
N SER A 138 -0.02 5.38 13.98
CA SER A 138 -1.38 5.85 13.71
C SER A 138 -2.38 4.71 13.54
N PHE A 139 -1.93 3.44 13.54
CA PHE A 139 -2.75 2.25 13.37
C PHE A 139 -2.68 1.29 14.57
N PRO A 140 -2.89 1.76 15.82
CA PRO A 140 -2.65 0.96 17.02
C PRO A 140 -3.52 -0.31 17.10
N ASP A 141 -4.75 -0.23 16.63
CA ASP A 141 -5.74 -1.31 16.73
C ASP A 141 -5.59 -2.40 15.66
N TYR A 142 -4.79 -2.14 14.63
CA TYR A 142 -4.61 -3.00 13.47
C TYR A 142 -3.25 -3.75 13.48
N LEU A 143 -2.50 -3.58 14.56
CA LEU A 143 -1.13 -4.11 14.75
C LEU A 143 -1.09 -5.51 15.37
N ARG A 144 -2.19 -6.03 15.94
CA ARG A 144 -2.15 -7.29 16.72
C ARG A 144 -3.29 -8.23 16.37
N PHE A 145 -2.95 -9.50 16.17
CA PHE A 145 -3.85 -10.61 16.47
C PHE A 145 -4.44 -10.36 17.87
N ARG A 146 -5.77 -10.23 18.02
CA ARG A 146 -6.37 -10.54 19.31
C ARG A 146 -6.15 -12.03 19.51
N PRO A 147 -5.41 -12.49 20.54
CA PRO A 147 -5.37 -13.91 20.83
C PRO A 147 -6.81 -14.38 21.04
N SER A 148 -7.25 -15.37 20.27
CA SER A 148 -8.49 -16.07 20.57
C SER A 148 -8.36 -16.63 21.98
N HIS A 149 -9.05 -16.01 22.94
CA HIS A 149 -9.22 -16.59 24.26
C HIS A 149 -10.21 -17.75 24.11
N HIS A 150 -9.74 -18.86 23.52
CA HIS A 150 -10.40 -20.13 23.71
C HIS A 150 -10.20 -20.51 25.17
N HIS A 151 -11.18 -20.15 26.00
CA HIS A 151 -11.40 -20.80 27.28
C HIS A 151 -11.62 -22.29 27.00
N HIS A 152 -10.55 -23.07 27.09
CA HIS A 152 -10.66 -24.50 27.31
C HIS A 152 -11.23 -24.69 28.72
N HIS A 153 -12.56 -24.80 28.80
CA HIS A 153 -13.19 -25.53 29.89
C HIS A 153 -13.07 -27.02 29.55
N HIS A 154 -12.12 -27.68 30.21
CA HIS A 154 -12.16 -29.12 30.46
C HIS A 154 -11.90 -29.35 31.94
#